data_AF-M5C4G0-F1
#
_entry.id   AF-M5C4G0-F1
#
_cell.length_a   1.000
_cell.length_b   1.000
_cell.length_c   1.000
_cell.angle_alpha   90.00
_cell.angle_beta   90.00
_cell.angle_gamma   90.00
#
_symmetry.space_group_name_H-M   'P 1'
#
loop_
_entity.id
_entity.type
_entity.pdbx_description
1 polymer ?
#
loop_
_entity_poly.entity_id
_entity_poly.type
_entity_poly.pdbx_seq_one_letter_code
_entity_poly.pdbx_strand_id
1 'polypeptide(L)'
;MYEPTRGGTRGGQAEFKWSDVSADKDRENYLGHSINAPTGRWQKNKDVHWYNRDLQSTSDERAEEIRRIKEAEAEAMAVAL
;
A
#
# COMPACT_ATOMS: atom_id res chain seq x y z
N MET A 1 -24.10 -26.55 -7.61
CA MET A 1 -24.21 -25.15 -7.16
C MET A 1 -22.79 -24.68 -6.92
N TYR A 2 -22.24 -23.83 -7.81
CA TYR A 2 -20.85 -23.38 -7.71
C TYR A 2 -20.82 -22.20 -6.74
N GLU A 3 -20.49 -22.48 -5.49
CA GLU A 3 -20.15 -21.43 -4.54
C GLU A 3 -18.72 -20.98 -4.86
N PRO A 4 -18.48 -19.69 -5.16
CA PRO A 4 -17.12 -19.23 -5.38
C PRO A 4 -16.30 -19.49 -4.12
N THR A 5 -15.15 -20.14 -4.28
CA THR A 5 -14.27 -20.66 -3.21
C THR A 5 -13.77 -19.61 -2.22
N ARG A 6 -14.00 -18.32 -2.49
CA ARG A 6 -14.15 -17.21 -1.54
C ARG A 6 -14.61 -15.97 -2.31
N GLY A 7 -15.92 -15.74 -2.38
CA GLY A 7 -16.46 -14.44 -2.81
C GLY A 7 -16.31 -13.44 -1.66
N GLY A 8 -15.35 -12.51 -1.74
CA GLY A 8 -15.15 -11.51 -0.72
C GLY A 8 -13.90 -10.66 -0.92
N THR A 9 -13.63 -9.77 0.02
CA THR A 9 -12.57 -8.75 -0.02
C THR A 9 -11.14 -9.32 0.10
N ARG A 10 -11.02 -10.65 0.20
CA ARG A 10 -9.78 -11.45 0.35
C ARG A 10 -9.26 -12.07 -0.96
N GLY A 11 -9.70 -11.57 -2.12
CA GLY A 11 -9.35 -12.12 -3.44
C GLY A 11 -7.85 -12.17 -3.74
N GLY A 12 -7.50 -12.57 -4.98
CA GLY A 12 -6.10 -12.65 -5.42
C GLY A 12 -5.39 -11.29 -5.46
N GLN A 13 -4.07 -11.28 -5.71
CA GLN A 13 -3.25 -10.05 -5.73
C GLN A 13 -3.84 -8.93 -6.63
N ALA A 14 -4.53 -9.28 -7.70
CA ALA A 14 -5.15 -8.33 -8.63
C ALA A 14 -6.58 -7.90 -8.23
N GLU A 15 -7.21 -8.59 -7.28
CA GLU A 15 -8.62 -8.41 -6.91
C GLU A 15 -8.79 -7.74 -5.54
N PHE A 16 -7.70 -7.60 -4.78
CA PHE A 16 -7.72 -6.95 -3.47
C PHE A 16 -7.90 -5.43 -3.59
N LYS A 17 -8.90 -4.90 -2.88
CA LYS A 17 -9.16 -3.45 -2.78
C LYS A 17 -9.53 -3.04 -1.37
N TRP A 18 -8.85 -2.01 -0.87
CA TRP A 18 -9.13 -1.41 0.44
C TRP A 18 -10.53 -0.79 0.56
N SER A 19 -11.09 -0.32 -0.56
CA SER A 19 -12.48 0.15 -0.64
C SER A 19 -13.46 -0.94 -0.20
N ASP A 20 -13.19 -2.17 -0.63
CA ASP A 20 -14.09 -3.29 -0.41
C ASP A 20 -13.93 -3.79 1.03
N VAL A 21 -12.69 -3.82 1.54
CA VAL A 21 -12.38 -4.10 2.96
C VAL A 21 -13.12 -3.15 3.90
N SER A 22 -13.31 -1.88 3.54
CA SER A 22 -14.04 -0.91 4.38
C SER A 22 -15.52 -1.29 4.60
N ALA A 23 -16.13 -1.99 3.65
CA ALA A 23 -17.50 -2.48 3.73
C ALA A 23 -17.60 -3.90 4.32
N ASP A 24 -16.46 -4.54 4.63
CA ASP A 24 -16.42 -5.89 5.17
C ASP A 24 -16.81 -5.94 6.65
N LYS A 25 -17.48 -7.01 7.04
CA LYS A 25 -17.80 -7.32 8.43
C LYS A 25 -16.55 -7.63 9.23
N ASP A 26 -15.59 -8.31 8.61
CA ASP A 26 -14.33 -8.77 9.20
C ASP A 26 -13.16 -7.83 8.90
N ARG A 27 -13.44 -6.55 8.60
CA ARG A 27 -12.42 -5.56 8.23
C ARG A 27 -11.31 -5.41 9.27
N GLU A 28 -11.61 -5.64 10.54
CA GLU A 28 -10.67 -5.55 11.67
C GLU A 28 -9.58 -6.63 11.62
N ASN A 29 -9.81 -7.71 10.88
CA ASN A 29 -8.83 -8.78 10.69
C ASN A 29 -7.79 -8.47 9.60
N TYR A 30 -7.89 -7.33 8.92
CA TYR A 30 -6.92 -6.91 7.90
C TYR A 30 -5.80 -6.08 8.50
N LEU A 31 -4.56 -6.48 8.25
CA LEU A 31 -3.38 -5.71 8.66
C LEU A 31 -3.37 -4.35 7.96
N GLY A 32 -3.45 -3.27 8.72
CA GLY A 32 -3.49 -1.90 8.19
C GLY A 32 -4.90 -1.37 7.91
N HIS A 33 -5.96 -2.06 8.33
CA HIS A 33 -7.35 -1.59 8.16
C HIS A 33 -7.60 -0.21 8.80
N SER A 34 -6.91 0.10 9.91
CA SER A 34 -7.04 1.37 10.62
C SER A 34 -6.59 2.58 9.81
N ILE A 35 -5.64 2.36 8.88
CA ILE A 35 -5.04 3.40 8.04
C ILE A 35 -5.67 3.39 6.65
N ASN A 36 -5.82 2.20 6.05
CA ASN A 36 -6.17 2.05 4.64
C ASN A 36 -7.66 1.82 4.36
N ALA A 37 -8.42 1.29 5.33
CA ALA A 37 -9.88 1.17 5.27
C ALA A 37 -10.53 1.89 6.48
N PRO A 38 -10.24 3.19 6.67
CA PRO A 38 -10.79 3.94 7.77
C PRO A 38 -12.32 4.05 7.60
N THR A 39 -13.09 3.45 8.53
CA THR A 39 -14.55 3.62 8.64
C THR A 39 -15.00 4.45 9.84
N GLY A 40 -16.03 5.29 9.66
CA GLY A 40 -16.75 5.97 10.74
C GLY A 40 -16.55 7.49 10.79
N ARG A 41 -17.39 8.19 11.59
CA ARG A 41 -17.38 9.66 11.65
C ARG A 41 -16.11 10.26 12.24
N TRP A 42 -15.32 9.48 12.98
CA TRP A 42 -14.08 9.93 13.61
C TRP A 42 -12.98 10.32 12.61
N GLN A 43 -13.06 9.85 11.37
CA GLN A 43 -12.10 10.18 10.30
C GLN A 43 -12.38 11.49 9.61
N LYS A 44 -13.61 11.99 9.72
CA LYS A 44 -13.98 13.24 9.07
C LYS A 44 -13.07 14.35 9.61
N ASN A 45 -12.30 14.98 8.74
CA ASN A 45 -11.31 16.01 9.04
C ASN A 45 -10.07 15.54 9.85
N LYS A 46 -9.75 14.24 9.87
CA LYS A 46 -8.47 13.75 10.40
C LYS A 46 -7.55 13.31 9.28
N ASP A 47 -6.31 13.79 9.33
CA ASP A 47 -5.25 13.32 8.45
C ASP A 47 -4.61 12.06 9.02
N VAL A 48 -5.03 10.90 8.51
CA VAL A 48 -4.54 9.58 8.95
C VAL A 48 -3.08 9.37 8.53
N HIS A 49 -2.63 10.06 7.48
CA HIS A 49 -1.28 9.93 6.90
C HIS A 49 -0.35 11.06 7.32
N TRP A 50 -0.65 11.74 8.44
CA TRP A 50 0.12 12.88 8.92
C TRP A 50 1.62 12.60 9.04
N TYR A 51 2.00 11.37 9.39
CA TYR A 51 3.39 10.91 9.53
C TYR A 51 4.15 10.77 8.20
N ASN A 52 3.44 10.71 7.07
CA ASN A 52 4.01 10.63 5.73
C ASN A 52 4.06 11.98 4.99
N ARG A 53 3.70 13.09 5.66
CA ARG A 53 3.67 14.42 5.02
C ARG A 53 5.06 14.93 4.65
N ASP A 54 6.06 14.67 5.49
CA ASP A 54 7.44 15.10 5.25
C ASP A 54 8.22 14.12 4.37
N LEU A 55 7.60 12.98 4.03
CA LEU A 55 8.11 11.96 3.09
C LEU A 55 7.59 12.17 1.66
N GLN A 56 6.98 13.33 1.38
CA GLN A 56 6.79 13.81 0.02
C GLN A 56 8.14 14.27 -0.52
N SER A 57 9.07 13.30 -0.66
CA SER A 57 10.11 13.44 -1.65
C SER A 57 9.40 13.70 -2.96
N THR A 58 9.64 14.89 -3.51
CA THR A 58 9.07 15.33 -4.79
C THR A 58 9.28 14.20 -5.80
N SER A 59 8.37 14.02 -6.77
CA SER A 59 8.49 12.93 -7.76
C SER A 59 9.91 12.84 -8.36
N ASP A 60 10.58 13.97 -8.47
CA ASP A 60 11.97 14.12 -8.92
C ASP A 60 12.99 13.52 -7.94
N GLU A 61 12.84 13.72 -6.63
CA GLU A 61 13.73 13.15 -5.60
C GLU A 61 13.62 11.62 -5.53
N ARG A 62 12.41 11.07 -5.71
CA ARG A 62 12.23 9.60 -5.83
C ARG A 62 12.89 9.05 -7.09
N ALA A 63 12.82 9.78 -8.21
CA ALA A 63 13.46 9.37 -9.45
C ALA A 63 14.99 9.39 -9.33
N GLU A 64 15.56 10.38 -8.64
CA GLU A 64 16.99 10.45 -8.35
C GLU A 64 17.47 9.34 -7.41
N GLU A 65 16.68 9.01 -6.39
CA GLU A 65 16.98 7.91 -5.47
C GLU A 65 16.98 6.56 -6.22
N ILE A 66 15.96 6.32 -7.06
CA ILE A 66 15.92 5.13 -7.93
C ILE A 66 17.12 5.09 -8.88
N ARG A 67 17.54 6.24 -9.42
CA ARG A 67 18.73 6.31 -10.29
C ARG A 67 19.99 5.93 -9.53
N ARG A 68 20.21 6.49 -8.34
CA ARG A 68 21.36 6.16 -7.49
C ARG A 68 21.40 4.68 -7.10
N ILE A 69 20.26 4.09 -6.75
CA ILE A 69 20.17 2.67 -6.42
C ILE A 69 20.58 1.81 -7.62
N LYS A 70 20.06 2.11 -8.82
CA LYS A 70 20.43 1.39 -10.05
C LYS A 70 21.92 1.52 -10.40
N GLU A 71 22.51 2.69 -10.16
CA GLU A 71 23.93 2.94 -10.41
C GLU A 71 24.80 2.13 -9.44
N ALA A 72 24.45 2.11 -8.15
CA ALA A 72 25.12 1.30 -7.14
C ALA A 72 24.96 -0.21 -7.40
N GLU A 73 23.79 -0.65 -7.86
CA GLU A 73 23.57 -2.03 -8.28
C GLU A 73 24.45 -2.40 -9.50
N ALA A 74 24.57 -1.51 -10.49
CA ALA A 74 25.40 -1.73 -11.66
C ALA A 74 26.90 -1.78 -11.31
N GLU A 75 27.36 -0.92 -10.41
CA GLU A 75 28.75 -0.90 -9.95
C GLU A 75 29.08 -2.15 -9.12
N ALA A 76 28.20 -2.57 -8.22
CA ALA A 76 28.36 -3.82 -7.47
C ALA A 76 28.38 -5.04 -8.41
N MET A 77 27.59 -5.02 -9.49
CA MET A 77 27.56 -6.09 -10.49
C MET A 77 28.81 -6.09 -11.39
N ALA A 78 29.42 -4.93 -11.64
CA ALA A 78 30.66 -4.79 -12.39
C ALA A 78 31.91 -5.20 -11.58
N VAL A 79 31.89 -5.02 -10.26
CA VAL A 79 32.96 -5.48 -9.36
C VAL A 79 32.93 -7.00 -9.15
N ALA A 80 31.79 -7.64 -9.40
CA ALA A 80 31.60 -9.09 -9.27
C ALA A 80 31.99 -9.92 -10.51
N LEU A 81 32.51 -9.28 -11.58
CA LEU A 81 32.87 -9.89 -12.87
C LEU A 81 34.35 -9.71 -13.17
#